data_AF-A0AAV1KTA3-F1
#
_entry.id   AF-A0AAV1KTA3-F1
#
_cell.length_a   1.000
_cell.length_b   1.000
_cell.length_c   1.000
_cell.angle_alpha   90.00
_cell.angle_beta   90.00
_cell.angle_gamma   90.00
#
_symmetry.space_group_name_H-M   'P 1'
#
loop_
_entity.id
_entity.type
_entity.pdbx_description
1 polymer ?
#
loop_
_entity_poly.entity_id
_entity_poly.type
_entity_poly.pdbx_seq_one_letter_code
_entity_poly.pdbx_strand_id
1 'polypeptide(L)'
;MAEKYGISEEQYRLIQQQASRRAELRHEFLKQRTNPWKNSAEAGYVFDPALQKFMSMKATQFDQFKPNKRNSIFGICAIVVPMFVYGYFVWNERNDREQKIRNGELRYRDRLFKLA
;
A
#
# COMPACT_ATOMS: atom_id res chain seq x y z
N MET A 1 -26.12 -33.03 13.46
CA MET A 1 -25.27 -31.94 14.01
C MET A 1 -23.90 -32.08 13.37
N ALA A 2 -23.29 -31.01 12.87
CA ALA A 2 -21.97 -31.09 12.25
C ALA A 2 -20.96 -31.61 13.30
N GLU A 3 -20.22 -32.66 12.98
CA GLU A 3 -19.21 -33.21 13.86
C GLU A 3 -18.17 -32.13 14.20
N LYS A 4 -17.85 -31.97 15.49
CA LYS A 4 -16.79 -31.07 15.96
C LYS A 4 -15.46 -31.72 15.58
N TYR A 5 -14.96 -31.49 14.38
CA TYR A 5 -13.75 -32.08 13.78
C TYR A 5 -12.44 -31.75 14.55
N GLY A 6 -12.27 -32.23 15.78
CA GLY A 6 -11.08 -31.96 16.61
C GLY A 6 -10.91 -30.47 17.00
N ILE A 7 -11.96 -29.66 16.83
CA ILE A 7 -11.97 -28.22 17.12
C ILE A 7 -12.49 -28.01 18.56
N SER A 8 -11.87 -27.11 19.32
CA SER A 8 -12.37 -26.77 20.66
C SER A 8 -13.76 -26.14 20.60
N GLU A 9 -14.55 -26.28 21.66
CA GLU A 9 -15.92 -25.74 21.68
C GLU A 9 -15.97 -24.21 21.50
N GLU A 10 -14.97 -23.52 22.03
CA GLU A 10 -14.84 -22.07 21.85
C GLU A 10 -14.60 -21.67 20.40
N GLN A 11 -13.68 -22.38 19.72
CA GLN A 11 -13.39 -22.15 18.31
C GLN A 11 -14.62 -22.45 17.44
N TYR A 12 -15.35 -23.52 17.75
CA TYR A 12 -16.60 -23.84 17.07
C TYR A 12 -17.64 -22.72 17.21
N ARG A 13 -17.82 -22.18 18.43
CA ARG A 13 -18.72 -21.04 18.67
C ARG A 13 -18.30 -19.80 17.89
N LEU A 14 -17.00 -19.50 17.82
CA LEU A 14 -16.49 -18.37 17.03
C LEU A 14 -16.76 -18.54 15.53
N ILE A 15 -16.56 -19.73 14.99
CA ILE A 15 -16.85 -20.04 13.58
C ILE A 15 -18.34 -19.87 13.30
N GLN A 16 -19.20 -20.35 14.20
CA GLN A 16 -20.65 -20.21 14.06
C GLN A 16 -21.08 -18.72 14.06
N GLN A 17 -20.51 -17.90 14.93
CA GLN A 17 -20.77 -16.46 14.97
C GLN A 17 -20.23 -15.70 13.75
N GLN A 18 -19.13 -16.17 13.14
CA GLN A 18 -18.64 -15.60 11.88
C GLN A 18 -19.53 -15.99 10.71
N ALA A 19 -19.99 -17.25 10.69
CA ALA A 19 -20.91 -17.74 9.67
C ALA A 19 -22.25 -17.02 9.72
N SER A 20 -22.82 -16.80 10.92
CA SER A 20 -24.08 -16.07 11.09
C SER A 20 -23.96 -14.62 10.58
N ARG A 21 -22.91 -13.89 11.00
CA ARG A 21 -22.66 -12.52 10.52
C ARG A 21 -22.49 -12.46 9.00
N ARG A 22 -21.78 -13.42 8.40
CA ARG A 22 -21.61 -13.48 6.95
C ARG A 22 -22.94 -13.73 6.23
N ALA A 23 -23.77 -14.60 6.78
CA ALA A 23 -25.10 -14.88 6.23
C ALA A 23 -25.99 -13.62 6.29
N GLU A 24 -26.03 -12.94 7.43
CA GLU A 24 -26.78 -11.68 7.62
C GLU A 24 -26.38 -10.62 6.59
N LEU A 25 -25.08 -10.32 6.47
CA LEU A 25 -24.57 -9.34 5.50
C LEU A 25 -24.88 -9.73 4.05
N ARG A 26 -24.80 -11.03 3.73
CA ARG A 26 -25.16 -11.54 2.39
C ARG A 26 -26.65 -11.36 2.11
N HIS A 27 -27.51 -11.64 3.10
CA HIS A 27 -28.95 -11.45 2.96
C HIS A 27 -29.30 -9.97 2.73
N GLU A 28 -28.67 -9.06 3.47
CA GLU A 28 -28.84 -7.61 3.26
C GLU A 28 -28.41 -7.17 1.86
N PHE A 29 -27.23 -7.61 1.42
CA PHE A 29 -26.72 -7.29 0.09
C PHE A 29 -27.64 -7.83 -1.02
N LEU A 30 -28.07 -9.09 -0.92
CA LEU A 30 -28.98 -9.68 -1.91
C LEU A 30 -30.31 -8.92 -1.95
N LYS A 31 -30.90 -8.58 -0.79
CA LYS A 31 -32.13 -7.80 -0.71
C LYS A 31 -32.02 -6.45 -1.43
N GLN A 32 -30.89 -5.77 -1.28
CA GLN A 32 -30.65 -4.48 -1.95
C GLN A 32 -30.39 -4.66 -3.44
N ARG A 33 -29.57 -5.66 -3.81
CA ARG A 33 -29.18 -5.94 -5.19
C ARG A 33 -30.35 -6.42 -6.05
N THR A 34 -31.24 -7.25 -5.52
CA THR A 34 -32.37 -7.80 -6.29
C THR A 34 -33.57 -6.85 -6.35
N ASN A 35 -33.54 -5.71 -5.66
CA ASN A 35 -34.65 -4.75 -5.67
C ASN A 35 -34.67 -3.97 -7.01
N PRO A 36 -35.72 -4.14 -7.85
CA PRO A 36 -35.78 -3.51 -9.17
C PRO A 36 -35.94 -1.99 -9.12
N TRP A 37 -36.55 -1.45 -8.04
CA TRP A 37 -36.87 -0.01 -7.93
C TRP A 37 -35.69 0.83 -7.42
N LYS A 38 -34.79 0.22 -6.63
CA LYS A 38 -33.61 0.91 -6.09
C LYS A 38 -32.49 1.05 -7.12
N ASN A 39 -32.26 0.00 -7.91
CA ASN A 39 -31.19 0.00 -8.92
C ASN A 39 -31.47 0.95 -10.10
N SER A 40 -32.74 1.35 -10.31
CA SER A 40 -33.14 2.28 -11.37
C SER A 40 -33.07 3.76 -10.98
N ALA A 41 -33.00 4.08 -9.68
CA ALA A 41 -33.04 5.45 -9.17
C ALA A 41 -31.65 6.02 -8.80
N GLU A 42 -30.67 5.16 -8.49
CA GLU A 42 -29.28 5.54 -8.17
C GLU A 42 -28.30 5.04 -9.24
N ALA A 43 -27.00 5.34 -9.10
CA ALA A 43 -25.90 5.07 -10.04
C ALA A 43 -25.60 3.57 -10.34
N GLY A 44 -26.56 2.66 -10.14
CA GLY A 44 -26.48 1.26 -10.55
C GLY A 44 -25.63 0.34 -9.66
N TYR A 45 -25.11 0.83 -8.53
CA TYR A 45 -24.35 0.04 -7.57
C TYR A 45 -24.94 0.08 -6.17
N VAL A 46 -24.72 -1.00 -5.41
CA VAL A 46 -25.11 -1.09 -4.00
C VAL A 46 -24.02 -0.43 -3.16
N PHE A 47 -24.36 0.60 -2.39
CA PHE A 47 -23.42 1.26 -1.49
C PHE A 47 -23.03 0.34 -0.33
N ASP A 48 -21.73 0.12 -0.13
CA ASP A 48 -21.19 -0.63 1.01
C ASP A 48 -20.58 0.32 2.05
N PRO A 49 -21.21 0.44 3.25
CA PRO A 49 -20.66 1.23 4.34
C PRO A 49 -19.28 0.76 4.81
N ALA A 50 -18.96 -0.54 4.70
CA ALA A 50 -17.67 -1.07 5.13
C ALA A 50 -16.54 -0.61 4.20
N LEU A 51 -16.78 -0.64 2.89
CA LEU A 51 -15.86 -0.09 1.90
C LEU A 51 -15.65 1.42 2.14
N GLN A 52 -16.73 2.18 2.36
CA GLN A 52 -16.60 3.61 2.63
C GLN A 52 -15.77 3.89 3.89
N LYS A 53 -15.98 3.14 4.97
CA LYS A 53 -15.19 3.27 6.21
C LYS A 53 -13.71 2.94 5.98
N PHE A 54 -13.42 1.94 5.15
CA PHE A 54 -12.04 1.61 4.79
C PHE A 54 -11.38 2.74 3.99
N MET A 55 -12.08 3.28 3.00
CA MET A 55 -11.59 4.41 2.21
C MET A 55 -11.40 5.66 3.06
N SER A 56 -12.32 5.95 3.99
CA SER A 56 -12.18 7.08 4.91
C SER A 56 -11.00 6.89 5.86
N MET A 57 -10.76 5.67 6.35
CA MET A 57 -9.59 5.35 7.19
C MET A 57 -8.27 5.57 6.44
N LYS A 58 -8.22 5.28 5.13
CA LYS A 58 -7.04 5.56 4.30
C LYS A 58 -6.84 7.05 4.07
N ALA A 59 -7.92 7.80 3.85
CA ALA A 59 -7.86 9.25 3.67
C ALA A 59 -7.39 9.97 4.96
N THR A 60 -7.84 9.54 6.14
CA THR A 60 -7.50 10.14 7.44
C THR A 60 -6.27 9.52 8.11
N GLN A 61 -5.46 8.78 7.35
CA GLN A 61 -4.30 8.06 7.90
C GLN A 61 -3.26 9.02 8.49
N PHE A 62 -3.14 10.24 7.95
CA PHE A 62 -2.25 11.27 8.48
C PHE A 62 -2.78 11.85 9.80
N ASP A 63 -4.09 12.11 9.91
CA ASP A 63 -4.70 12.65 11.14
C ASP A 63 -4.54 11.70 12.33
N GLN A 64 -4.50 10.39 12.07
CA GLN A 64 -4.31 9.35 13.07
C GLN A 64 -2.84 8.98 13.29
N PHE A 65 -1.90 9.61 12.57
CA PHE A 65 -0.48 9.29 12.68
C PHE A 65 0.07 9.66 14.06
N LYS A 66 0.76 8.71 14.69
CA LYS A 66 1.49 8.93 15.93
C LYS A 66 2.99 8.75 15.67
N PRO A 67 3.83 9.73 16.02
CA PRO A 67 5.27 9.60 15.87
C PRO A 67 5.78 8.45 16.78
N ASN A 68 6.51 7.51 16.19
CA ASN A 68 7.08 6.35 16.86
C ASN A 68 8.49 6.13 16.31
N LYS A 69 9.41 5.65 17.16
CA LYS A 69 10.78 5.28 16.79
C LYS A 69 10.82 4.38 15.55
N ARG A 70 9.93 3.39 15.46
CA ARG A 70 9.85 2.49 14.30
C ARG A 70 9.49 3.24 13.01
N ASN A 71 8.52 4.15 13.07
CA ASN A 71 8.07 4.95 11.92
C ASN A 71 9.16 5.94 11.49
N SER A 72 9.85 6.56 12.45
CA SER A 72 10.96 7.48 12.19
C SER A 72 12.15 6.77 11.52
N ILE A 73 12.54 5.59 12.01
CA ILE A 73 13.62 4.79 11.40
C ILE A 73 13.24 4.41 9.97
N PHE A 74 11.99 3.96 9.75
CA PHE A 74 11.51 3.67 8.41
C PHE A 74 11.60 4.89 7.48
N GLY A 75 11.17 6.07 7.94
CA GLY A 75 11.26 7.31 7.16
C GLY A 75 12.71 7.67 6.79
N ILE A 76 13.64 7.54 7.74
CA ILE A 76 15.07 7.80 7.50
C ILE A 76 15.64 6.80 6.48
N CYS A 77 15.38 5.51 6.67
CA CYS A 77 15.90 4.48 5.77
C CYS A 77 15.27 4.53 4.36
N ALA A 78 13.99 4.88 4.25
CA ALA A 78 13.29 4.88 2.97
C ALA A 78 13.50 6.18 2.16
N ILE A 79 13.75 7.30 2.83
CA ILE A 79 13.84 8.61 2.17
C ILE A 79 15.28 9.14 2.22
N VAL A 80 15.80 9.31 3.43
CA VAL A 80 17.07 10.02 3.65
C VAL A 80 18.25 9.22 3.10
N VAL A 81 18.31 7.91 3.39
CA VAL A 81 19.41 7.05 2.94
C VAL A 81 19.51 7.01 1.40
N PRO A 82 18.44 6.73 0.64
CA PRO A 82 18.52 6.74 -0.82
C PRO A 82 18.96 8.09 -1.42
N MET A 83 18.54 9.21 -0.83
CA MET A 83 18.98 10.53 -1.28
C MET A 83 20.49 10.70 -1.14
N PHE A 84 21.06 10.33 0.01
CA PHE A 84 22.51 10.40 0.23
C PHE A 84 23.29 9.40 -0.61
N VAL A 85 22.79 8.17 -0.74
CA VAL A 85 23.42 7.12 -1.57
C VAL A 85 23.49 7.56 -3.02
N TYR A 86 22.38 8.07 -3.57
CA TYR A 86 22.36 8.57 -4.95
C TYR A 86 23.29 9.77 -5.13
N GLY A 87 23.25 10.74 -4.19
CA GLY A 87 24.15 11.89 -4.20
C GLY A 87 25.62 11.50 -4.17
N TYR A 88 25.98 10.49 -3.36
CA TYR A 88 27.33 9.97 -3.27
C TYR A 88 27.79 9.31 -4.57
N PHE A 89 26.95 8.50 -5.21
CA PHE A 89 27.29 7.89 -6.51
C PHE A 89 27.54 8.95 -7.59
N VAL A 90 26.66 9.94 -7.68
CA VAL A 90 26.81 11.05 -8.64
C VAL A 90 28.08 11.85 -8.35
N TRP A 91 28.37 12.16 -7.08
CA TRP A 91 29.56 12.88 -6.69
C TRP A 91 30.84 12.11 -7.03
N ASN A 92 30.88 10.82 -6.74
CA ASN A 92 32.04 9.98 -7.01
C ASN A 92 32.29 9.83 -8.52
N GLU A 93 31.24 9.56 -9.31
CA GLU A 93 31.35 9.47 -10.77
C GLU A 93 31.89 10.78 -11.38
N ARG A 94 31.38 11.93 -10.90
CA ARG A 94 31.82 13.25 -11.38
C ARG A 94 33.29 13.50 -11.05
N ASN A 95 33.72 13.24 -9.82
CA ASN A 95 35.10 13.47 -9.41
C ASN A 95 36.06 12.53 -10.14
N ASP A 96 35.74 11.24 -10.24
CA ASP A 96 36.56 10.26 -10.96
C ASP A 96 36.69 10.66 -12.44
N ARG A 97 35.60 11.12 -13.05
CA ARG A 97 35.61 11.59 -14.44
C ARG A 97 36.46 12.85 -14.59
N GLU A 98 36.34 13.83 -13.69
CA GLU A 98 37.17 15.04 -13.72
C GLU A 98 38.66 14.71 -13.55
N GLN A 99 39.01 13.81 -12.64
CA GLN A 99 40.39 13.36 -12.45
C GLN A 99 40.96 12.71 -13.70
N LYS A 100 40.22 11.80 -14.34
CA LYS A 100 40.61 11.16 -15.62
C LYS A 100 40.82 12.18 -16.75
N ILE A 101 40.03 13.25 -16.77
CA ILE A 101 40.20 14.34 -17.73
C ILE A 101 41.49 15.11 -17.45
N ARG A 102 41.78 15.43 -16.18
CA ARG A 102 43.00 16.17 -15.77
C ARG A 102 44.28 15.37 -16.01
N ASN A 103 44.25 14.06 -15.76
CA ASN A 103 45.38 13.16 -16.00
C ASN A 103 45.61 12.86 -17.49
N GLY A 104 44.68 13.24 -18.38
CA GLY A 104 44.76 12.96 -19.81
C GLY A 104 44.39 11.53 -20.20
N GLU A 105 43.84 10.73 -19.28
CA GLU A 105 43.41 9.35 -19.51
C GLU A 105 42.16 9.28 -20.42
N LEU A 106 41.33 10.32 -20.40
CA LEU A 106 40.10 10.39 -21.19
C LEU A 106 40.32 11.05 -22.57
N ARG A 107 40.04 10.30 -23.64
CA ARG A 107 40.08 10.81 -25.02
C ARG A 107 39.08 11.96 -25.21
N TYR A 108 39.46 12.99 -25.97
CA TYR A 108 38.62 14.18 -26.20
C TYR A 108 37.22 13.84 -26.74
N ARG A 109 37.10 12.89 -27.67
CA ARG A 109 35.83 12.43 -28.25
C ARG A 109 34.87 11.80 -27.22
N ASP A 110 35.39 11.29 -26.12
CA ASP A 110 34.64 10.56 -25.09
C ASP A 110 34.26 11.47 -23.89
N ARG A 111 34.57 12.77 -23.96
CA ARG A 111 34.27 13.75 -22.90
C ARG A 111 32.82 14.22 -22.89
N LEU A 112 32.12 14.13 -24.01
CA LEU A 112 30.71 14.52 -24.15
C LEU A 112 29.79 13.32 -23.95
N PHE A 113 28.54 13.59 -23.57
CA PHE A 113 27.51 12.55 -23.53
C PHE A 113 27.15 12.14 -24.95
N LYS A 114 27.21 10.83 -25.24
CA LYS A 114 27.11 10.31 -26.62
C LYS A 114 25.67 10.26 -27.16
N LEU A 115 24.68 10.43 -26.29
CA LEU A 115 23.25 10.37 -26.63
C LEU A 115 22.57 11.74 -26.46
N ALA A 116 23.36 12.81 -26.37
CA ALA A 116 22.87 14.19 -26.41
C ALA A 116 22.75 14.67 -27.86
#